data_AF-A0A8T8XDR2-F1
#
_entry.id   AF-A0A8T8XDR2-F1
#
_cell.length_a   1.000
_cell.length_b   1.000
_cell.length_c   1.000
_cell.angle_alpha   90.00
_cell.angle_beta   90.00
_cell.angle_gamma   90.00
#
_symmetry.space_group_name_H-M   'P 1'
#
loop_
_entity.id
_entity.type
_entity.pdbx_description
1 polymer ?
#
loop_
_entity_poly.entity_id
_entity_poly.type
_entity_poly.pdbx_seq_one_letter_code
_entity_poly.pdbx_strand_id
1 'polypeptide(L)'
;MIEMGVQYVIGMSSPPTLNQQYLYRARVNTSKTLQNHPSSIQTYNQDHHYNHHRKMPTKKVLIVLSDANSFPLKKTSGPDAGKTVDQPSGFFLMELAKPLQKILDAGHEVTFASPKGAEPVPDPNSESLLAFAGNFYERRRENELIERMKRENGFSRPRPFASIGDEELASFAGVFIPGGHAPLADLGDNPDLGRILRYFHKENKPTAVICHGPYALLSTKFAGDGDFVYKGYHITAWSDVEEKAMETLLGGEVEKVESRLKEEGAVMETGLSEKAGYTTLHRELVSGGNPMAANELGERFLKMLSV
;
A
#
# COMPACT_ATOMS: atom_id res chain seq x y z
N MET A 1 44.05 22.73 -42.82
CA MET A 1 44.91 21.65 -43.31
C MET A 1 45.48 20.91 -42.10
N ILE A 2 45.34 19.59 -42.12
CA ILE A 2 46.12 18.57 -41.40
C ILE A 2 45.80 18.36 -39.90
N GLU A 3 45.06 17.26 -39.70
CA GLU A 3 45.27 16.13 -38.76
C GLU A 3 45.81 16.38 -37.34
N MET A 4 45.06 15.86 -36.36
CA MET A 4 45.66 15.08 -35.26
C MET A 4 44.80 13.85 -35.01
N GLY A 5 45.32 12.68 -35.40
CA GLY A 5 44.84 11.38 -34.96
C GLY A 5 45.76 10.83 -33.87
N VAL A 6 45.18 10.22 -32.83
CA VAL A 6 45.89 9.23 -32.01
C VAL A 6 44.94 8.06 -31.75
N GLN A 7 45.46 6.89 -32.10
CA GLN A 7 44.87 5.57 -32.13
C GLN A 7 45.11 4.88 -30.77
N TYR A 8 44.15 4.11 -30.25
CA TYR A 8 44.45 2.99 -29.36
C TYR A 8 43.50 1.82 -29.66
N VAL A 9 44.10 0.67 -29.98
CA VAL A 9 43.45 -0.61 -30.27
C VAL A 9 43.91 -1.63 -29.23
N ILE A 10 42.92 -2.18 -28.51
CA ILE A 10 42.66 -3.58 -28.11
C ILE A 10 43.85 -4.51 -27.76
N GLY A 11 43.74 -5.18 -26.60
CA GLY A 11 44.42 -6.46 -26.33
C GLY A 11 43.86 -7.18 -25.10
N MET A 12 43.09 -8.25 -25.32
CA MET A 12 42.55 -9.18 -24.31
C MET A 12 43.61 -10.18 -23.83
N SER A 13 43.57 -10.60 -22.55
CA SER A 13 43.93 -11.98 -22.13
C SER A 13 43.68 -12.21 -20.62
N SER A 14 42.99 -13.31 -20.29
CA SER A 14 42.89 -13.98 -18.96
C SER A 14 43.46 -15.42 -19.10
N PRO A 15 43.53 -16.30 -18.08
CA PRO A 15 43.81 -16.22 -16.62
C PRO A 15 44.97 -17.21 -16.20
N PRO A 16 45.20 -17.55 -14.90
CA PRO A 16 44.63 -18.81 -14.35
C PRO A 16 44.32 -18.84 -12.82
N THR A 17 43.83 -20.01 -12.38
CA THR A 17 43.24 -20.49 -11.10
C THR A 17 44.21 -20.81 -9.94
N LEU A 18 43.74 -20.85 -8.67
CA LEU A 18 43.79 -22.02 -7.73
C LEU A 18 43.29 -21.76 -6.29
N ASN A 19 42.72 -22.81 -5.67
CA ASN A 19 42.27 -22.99 -4.27
C ASN A 19 43.43 -23.19 -3.26
N GLN A 20 43.26 -22.81 -1.98
CA GLN A 20 43.19 -23.71 -0.79
C GLN A 20 43.32 -22.99 0.57
N GLN A 21 42.65 -23.59 1.56
CA GLN A 21 42.49 -23.26 2.99
C GLN A 21 43.79 -23.31 3.80
N TYR A 22 43.89 -22.58 4.94
CA TYR A 22 44.57 -23.07 6.15
C TYR A 22 44.01 -22.46 7.45
N LEU A 23 43.77 -23.37 8.41
CA LEU A 23 43.39 -23.17 9.81
C LEU A 23 44.59 -22.78 10.67
N TYR A 24 44.36 -22.04 11.77
CA TYR A 24 45.29 -22.01 12.91
C TYR A 24 44.57 -22.36 14.20
N ARG A 25 44.99 -23.48 14.81
CA ARG A 25 44.79 -23.86 16.22
C ARG A 25 46.14 -23.74 16.92
N ALA A 26 46.17 -23.23 18.14
CA ALA A 26 47.23 -23.52 19.10
C ALA A 26 46.62 -23.70 20.50
N ARG A 27 47.00 -24.80 21.17
CA ARG A 27 46.63 -25.17 22.54
C ARG A 27 47.92 -25.34 23.38
N VAL A 28 47.91 -24.71 24.56
CA VAL A 28 48.25 -25.22 25.92
C VAL A 28 49.66 -25.78 26.24
N ASN A 29 50.33 -25.22 27.27
CA ASN A 29 50.78 -25.89 28.52
C ASN A 29 51.57 -24.93 29.46
N THR A 30 51.06 -24.58 30.66
CA THR A 30 51.33 -25.09 32.04
C THR A 30 52.55 -24.51 32.78
N SER A 31 52.34 -23.87 33.95
CA SER A 31 52.70 -24.41 35.30
C SER A 31 52.70 -23.37 36.47
N LYS A 32 51.95 -23.73 37.54
CA LYS A 32 52.10 -23.51 39.01
C LYS A 32 52.54 -22.14 39.61
N THR A 33 51.71 -21.58 40.49
CA THR A 33 51.89 -21.63 41.98
C THR A 33 50.65 -21.10 42.73
N LEU A 34 50.39 -21.68 43.90
CA LEU A 34 49.24 -21.49 44.79
C LEU A 34 49.48 -20.35 45.79
N GLN A 35 48.45 -19.55 46.09
CA GLN A 35 48.21 -19.02 47.44
C GLN A 35 46.72 -18.67 47.63
N ASN A 36 46.14 -19.22 48.70
CA ASN A 36 44.74 -19.08 49.11
C ASN A 36 44.48 -17.72 49.79
N HIS A 37 43.32 -17.10 49.52
CA HIS A 37 42.44 -16.53 50.55
C HIS A 37 41.01 -16.29 49.99
N PRO A 38 39.96 -16.37 50.83
CA PRO A 38 38.59 -16.61 50.39
C PRO A 38 37.75 -15.32 50.33
N SER A 39 36.94 -15.13 49.29
CA SER A 39 35.74 -14.27 49.36
C SER A 39 34.77 -14.57 48.21
N SER A 40 33.59 -15.08 48.57
CA SER A 40 32.29 -14.98 47.86
C SER A 40 32.28 -14.63 46.36
N ILE A 41 31.99 -15.62 45.51
CA ILE A 41 31.43 -15.39 44.18
C ILE A 41 30.02 -15.98 44.17
N GLN A 42 29.02 -15.11 44.22
CA GLN A 42 27.66 -15.45 43.80
C GLN A 42 27.72 -15.86 42.33
N THR A 43 27.30 -17.09 42.04
CA THR A 43 27.04 -17.53 40.67
C THR A 43 25.88 -16.72 40.10
N TYR A 44 26.20 -15.75 39.25
CA TYR A 44 25.23 -15.11 38.37
C TYR A 44 24.85 -16.16 37.30
N ASN A 45 23.74 -16.86 37.51
CA ASN A 45 23.10 -17.59 36.42
C ASN A 45 22.61 -16.55 35.41
N GLN A 46 23.23 -16.51 34.24
CA GLN A 46 22.65 -15.83 33.09
C GLN A 46 21.45 -16.65 32.62
N ASP A 47 20.26 -16.30 33.11
CA ASP A 47 19.02 -16.69 32.45
C ASP A 47 18.98 -15.99 31.09
N HIS A 48 19.32 -16.73 30.04
CA HIS A 48 19.04 -16.36 28.67
C HIS A 48 17.52 -16.35 28.49
N HIS A 49 16.90 -15.19 28.75
CA HIS A 49 15.55 -14.90 28.32
C HIS A 49 15.49 -14.98 26.79
N TYR A 50 15.14 -16.16 26.28
CA TYR A 50 14.63 -16.32 24.93
C TYR A 50 13.37 -15.46 24.83
N ASN A 51 13.48 -14.35 24.10
CA ASN A 51 12.36 -13.50 23.76
C ASN A 51 11.44 -14.33 22.85
N HIS A 52 10.43 -14.96 23.44
CA HIS A 52 9.36 -15.60 22.70
C HIS A 52 8.60 -14.48 21.99
N HIS A 53 8.99 -14.15 20.76
CA HIS A 53 8.15 -13.38 19.86
C HIS A 53 6.87 -14.20 19.69
N ARG A 54 5.84 -13.87 20.47
CA ARG A 54 4.50 -14.44 20.34
C ARG A 54 4.07 -14.12 18.91
N LYS A 55 4.14 -15.14 18.04
CA LYS A 55 3.71 -15.02 16.65
C LYS A 55 2.26 -14.59 16.68
N MET A 56 1.99 -13.39 16.17
CA MET A 56 0.64 -12.86 16.07
C MET A 56 -0.23 -13.89 15.33
N PRO A 57 -1.48 -14.13 15.77
CA PRO A 57 -2.36 -15.02 15.02
C PRO A 57 -2.53 -14.47 13.60
N THR A 58 -2.43 -15.36 12.61
CA THR A 58 -2.65 -15.01 11.21
C THR A 58 -4.09 -14.51 11.06
N LYS A 59 -4.24 -13.30 10.51
CA LYS A 59 -5.52 -12.67 10.20
C LYS A 59 -5.67 -12.57 8.68
N LYS A 60 -6.90 -12.55 8.19
CA LYS A 60 -7.21 -12.32 6.77
C LYS A 60 -7.58 -10.86 6.53
N VAL A 61 -7.05 -10.26 5.48
CA VAL A 61 -7.35 -8.89 5.07
C VAL A 61 -7.99 -8.92 3.68
N LEU A 62 -9.12 -8.22 3.54
CA LEU A 62 -9.73 -8.00 2.24
C LEU A 62 -9.08 -6.78 1.58
N ILE A 63 -8.56 -6.92 0.37
CA ILE A 63 -8.02 -5.80 -0.42
C ILE A 63 -8.97 -5.57 -1.60
N VAL A 64 -9.59 -4.40 -1.63
CA VAL A 64 -10.55 -3.99 -2.67
C VAL A 64 -9.82 -3.21 -3.75
N LEU A 65 -9.99 -3.59 -5.00
CA LEU A 65 -9.39 -2.96 -6.17
C LEU A 65 -10.48 -2.66 -7.21
N SER A 66 -10.23 -1.67 -8.06
CA SER A 66 -11.06 -1.35 -9.22
C SER A 66 -10.81 -2.35 -10.36
N ASP A 67 -11.84 -2.64 -11.16
CA ASP A 67 -11.68 -3.32 -12.45
C ASP A 67 -11.29 -2.34 -13.56
N ALA A 68 -11.52 -1.04 -13.34
CA ALA A 68 -11.30 -0.01 -14.33
C ALA A 68 -9.81 0.23 -14.60
N ASN A 69 -9.49 0.46 -15.87
CA ASN A 69 -8.17 0.85 -16.37
C ASN A 69 -8.13 2.30 -16.86
N SER A 70 -9.18 3.05 -16.55
CA SER A 70 -9.36 4.45 -16.91
C SER A 70 -10.40 5.11 -16.01
N PHE A 71 -10.43 6.44 -16.02
CA PHE A 71 -11.46 7.24 -15.36
C PHE A 71 -12.02 8.29 -16.32
N PRO A 72 -13.28 8.74 -16.11
CA PRO A 72 -13.88 9.78 -16.93
C PRO A 72 -13.23 11.14 -16.67
N LEU A 73 -12.69 11.77 -17.72
CA LEU A 73 -12.15 13.12 -17.70
C LEU A 73 -12.96 14.03 -18.63
N LYS A 74 -13.60 15.06 -18.08
CA LYS A 74 -14.34 16.04 -18.88
C LYS A 74 -13.38 17.09 -19.42
N LYS A 75 -13.03 17.01 -20.71
CA LYS A 75 -12.06 17.92 -21.33
C LYS A 75 -12.58 19.36 -21.34
N THR A 76 -11.75 20.28 -20.86
CA THR A 76 -12.06 21.74 -20.83
C THR A 76 -11.30 22.51 -21.90
N SER A 77 -10.34 21.88 -22.57
CA SER A 77 -9.52 22.49 -23.63
C SER A 77 -9.09 21.45 -24.67
N GLY A 78 -8.57 21.94 -25.80
CA GLY A 78 -8.11 21.11 -26.92
C GLY A 78 -9.24 20.60 -27.83
N PRO A 79 -8.93 19.68 -28.77
CA PRO A 79 -9.87 19.19 -29.79
C PRO A 79 -11.12 18.49 -29.24
N ASP A 80 -11.04 17.96 -28.01
CA ASP A 80 -12.12 17.24 -27.36
C ASP A 80 -12.84 18.06 -26.28
N ALA A 81 -12.62 19.38 -26.22
CA ALA A 81 -13.29 20.26 -25.27
C ALA A 81 -14.82 20.06 -25.27
N GLY A 82 -15.39 19.89 -24.06
CA GLY A 82 -16.81 19.61 -23.84
C GLY A 82 -17.18 18.12 -23.84
N LYS A 83 -16.27 17.22 -24.23
CA LYS A 83 -16.49 15.77 -24.18
C LYS A 83 -15.89 15.16 -22.92
N THR A 84 -16.48 14.06 -22.47
CA THR A 84 -15.85 13.14 -21.51
C THR A 84 -15.03 12.10 -22.28
N VAL A 85 -13.77 11.92 -21.90
CA VAL A 85 -12.87 10.92 -22.45
C VAL A 85 -12.40 9.98 -21.35
N ASP A 86 -12.05 8.75 -21.72
CA ASP A 86 -11.45 7.79 -20.81
C ASP A 86 -9.94 8.06 -20.69
N GLN A 87 -9.52 8.57 -19.53
CA GLN A 87 -8.11 8.81 -19.22
C GLN A 87 -7.50 7.55 -18.58
N PRO A 88 -6.42 6.97 -19.13
CA PRO A 88 -5.79 5.76 -18.56
C PRO A 88 -5.41 5.93 -17.09
N SER A 89 -5.70 4.90 -16.28
CA SER A 89 -5.42 4.84 -14.84
C SER A 89 -5.48 3.40 -14.32
N GLY A 90 -5.48 3.24 -13.00
CA GLY A 90 -5.44 1.97 -12.29
C GLY A 90 -5.29 2.19 -10.78
N PHE A 91 -4.85 1.18 -10.06
CA PHE A 91 -4.40 1.37 -8.68
C PHE A 91 -3.06 2.12 -8.66
N PHE A 92 -2.87 3.03 -7.71
CA PHE A 92 -1.56 3.69 -7.55
C PHE A 92 -0.56 2.72 -6.91
N LEU A 93 0.54 2.39 -7.61
CA LEU A 93 1.45 1.30 -7.25
C LEU A 93 1.90 1.33 -5.79
N MET A 94 2.45 2.45 -5.31
CA MET A 94 2.96 2.52 -3.94
C MET A 94 1.88 2.52 -2.87
N GLU A 95 0.68 3.01 -3.21
CA GLU A 95 -0.44 3.02 -2.29
C GLU A 95 -0.93 1.61 -2.02
N LEU A 96 -0.92 0.73 -3.02
CA LEU A 96 -1.16 -0.70 -2.82
C LEU A 96 0.05 -1.39 -2.18
N ALA A 97 1.23 -1.23 -2.77
CA ALA A 97 2.39 -2.06 -2.48
C ALA A 97 2.92 -1.87 -1.05
N LYS A 98 2.93 -0.62 -0.53
CA LYS A 98 3.48 -0.35 0.81
C LYS A 98 2.63 -0.94 1.94
N PRO A 99 1.30 -0.71 2.02
CA PRO A 99 0.46 -1.40 3.00
C PRO A 99 0.43 -2.92 2.81
N LEU A 100 0.33 -3.40 1.56
CA LEU A 100 0.34 -4.83 1.25
C LEU A 100 1.60 -5.51 1.79
N GLN A 101 2.78 -4.93 1.54
CA GLN A 101 4.04 -5.48 2.03
C GLN A 101 4.05 -5.60 3.56
N LYS A 102 3.55 -4.59 4.29
CA LYS A 102 3.48 -4.63 5.76
C LYS A 102 2.52 -5.71 6.27
N ILE A 103 1.37 -5.88 5.61
CA ILE A 103 0.39 -6.93 5.94
C ILE A 103 1.05 -8.31 5.78
N LEU A 104 1.74 -8.54 4.67
CA LEU A 104 2.43 -9.81 4.40
C LEU A 104 3.61 -10.05 5.35
N ASP A 105 4.42 -9.02 5.63
CA ASP A 105 5.56 -9.11 6.55
C ASP A 105 5.12 -9.44 7.99
N ALA A 106 3.89 -9.03 8.36
CA ALA A 106 3.28 -9.39 9.64
C ALA A 106 2.71 -10.83 9.67
N GLY A 107 2.77 -11.57 8.56
CA GLY A 107 2.26 -12.94 8.45
C GLY A 107 0.74 -13.03 8.32
N HIS A 108 0.08 -11.97 7.85
CA HIS A 108 -1.35 -11.96 7.53
C HIS A 108 -1.59 -12.42 6.10
N GLU A 109 -2.77 -13.00 5.87
CA GLU A 109 -3.24 -13.43 4.55
C GLU A 109 -4.03 -12.31 3.89
N VAL A 110 -4.00 -12.24 2.56
CA VAL A 110 -4.76 -11.27 1.77
C VAL A 110 -5.66 -11.97 0.78
N THR A 111 -6.87 -11.43 0.62
CA THR A 111 -7.80 -11.77 -0.46
C THR A 111 -8.02 -10.51 -1.28
N PHE A 112 -7.73 -10.57 -2.57
CA PHE A 112 -8.07 -9.49 -3.49
C PHE A 112 -9.51 -9.62 -3.97
N ALA A 113 -10.22 -8.51 -4.06
CA ALA A 113 -11.57 -8.43 -4.56
C ALA A 113 -11.76 -7.20 -5.45
N SER A 114 -12.64 -7.31 -6.45
CA SER A 114 -13.00 -6.22 -7.36
C SER A 114 -14.46 -6.38 -7.81
N PRO A 115 -15.07 -5.41 -8.52
CA PRO A 115 -16.48 -5.47 -8.89
C PRO A 115 -16.89 -6.77 -9.59
N LYS A 116 -16.15 -7.16 -10.63
CA LYS A 116 -16.43 -8.30 -11.52
C LYS A 116 -15.32 -9.35 -11.50
N GLY A 117 -14.26 -9.14 -10.72
CA GLY A 117 -13.13 -10.05 -10.64
C GLY A 117 -12.14 -9.92 -11.81
N ALA A 118 -12.08 -8.76 -12.48
CA ALA A 118 -11.10 -8.50 -13.53
C ALA A 118 -9.72 -8.22 -12.94
N GLU A 119 -8.66 -8.49 -13.70
CA GLU A 119 -7.28 -8.20 -13.26
C GLU A 119 -7.08 -6.68 -13.10
N PRO A 120 -6.74 -6.21 -11.88
CA PRO A 120 -6.46 -4.80 -11.66
C PRO A 120 -5.15 -4.40 -12.34
N VAL A 121 -5.10 -3.18 -12.88
CA VAL A 121 -3.92 -2.63 -13.56
C VAL A 121 -3.32 -1.48 -12.77
N PRO A 122 -1.99 -1.26 -12.82
CA PRO A 122 -1.38 -0.10 -12.18
C PRO A 122 -1.73 1.19 -12.96
N ASP A 123 -1.84 2.30 -12.24
CA ASP A 123 -1.90 3.62 -12.86
C ASP A 123 -0.57 3.93 -13.57
N PRO A 124 -0.57 4.27 -14.87
CA PRO A 124 0.66 4.56 -15.61
C PRO A 124 1.56 5.63 -14.97
N ASN A 125 0.98 6.64 -14.31
CA ASN A 125 1.73 7.70 -13.63
C ASN A 125 2.45 7.16 -12.40
N SER A 126 1.84 6.20 -11.70
CA SER A 126 2.41 5.56 -10.53
C SER A 126 3.60 4.66 -10.87
N GLU A 127 3.73 4.24 -12.13
CA GLU A 127 4.89 3.48 -12.62
C GLU A 127 6.04 4.37 -13.09
N SER A 128 5.90 5.69 -13.09
CA SER A 128 6.99 6.59 -13.48
C SER A 128 8.08 6.65 -12.40
N LEU A 129 9.35 6.85 -12.79
CA LEU A 129 10.41 7.11 -11.80
C LEU A 129 10.18 8.41 -11.02
N LEU A 130 9.42 9.36 -11.57
CA LEU A 130 9.04 10.59 -10.88
C LEU A 130 8.18 10.31 -9.66
N ALA A 131 7.24 9.37 -9.75
CA ALA A 131 6.43 8.93 -8.60
C ALA A 131 7.30 8.42 -7.44
N PHE A 132 8.50 7.90 -7.75
CA PHE A 132 9.46 7.37 -6.77
C PHE A 132 10.59 8.34 -6.42
N ALA A 133 10.50 9.62 -6.81
CA ALA A 133 11.59 10.59 -6.66
C ALA A 133 12.94 10.07 -7.20
N GLY A 134 12.91 9.27 -8.28
CA GLY A 134 14.08 8.64 -8.89
C GLY A 134 14.52 7.32 -8.24
N ASN A 135 13.84 6.83 -7.20
CA ASN A 135 14.19 5.59 -6.52
C ASN A 135 13.82 4.34 -7.34
N PHE A 136 14.74 3.94 -8.22
CA PHE A 136 14.59 2.77 -9.08
C PHE A 136 14.41 1.46 -8.30
N TYR A 137 15.12 1.29 -7.19
CA TYR A 137 15.07 0.04 -6.40
C TYR A 137 13.73 -0.14 -5.71
N GLU A 138 13.17 0.93 -5.17
CA GLU A 138 11.85 0.90 -4.55
C GLU A 138 10.75 0.61 -5.58
N ARG A 139 10.77 1.30 -6.72
CA ARG A 139 9.88 1.01 -7.85
C ARG A 139 9.94 -0.46 -8.25
N ARG A 140 11.15 -1.00 -8.40
CA ARG A 140 11.37 -2.39 -8.80
C ARG A 140 10.81 -3.35 -7.76
N ARG A 141 11.08 -3.13 -6.48
CA ARG A 141 10.59 -3.95 -5.37
C ARG A 141 9.06 -3.98 -5.34
N GLU A 142 8.41 -2.84 -5.51
CA GLU A 142 6.94 -2.75 -5.50
C GLU A 142 6.31 -3.47 -6.70
N ASN A 143 6.92 -3.37 -7.89
CA ASN A 143 6.49 -4.16 -9.04
C ASN A 143 6.69 -5.67 -8.83
N GLU A 144 7.84 -6.08 -8.29
CA GLU A 144 8.13 -7.49 -7.98
C GLU A 144 7.13 -8.06 -6.96
N LEU A 145 6.66 -7.24 -6.01
CA LEU A 145 5.59 -7.61 -5.08
C LEU A 145 4.26 -7.88 -5.80
N ILE A 146 3.85 -7.01 -6.73
CA ILE A 146 2.62 -7.24 -7.52
C ILE A 146 2.73 -8.51 -8.36
N GLU A 147 3.86 -8.70 -9.04
CA GLU A 147 4.11 -9.92 -9.82
C GLU A 147 4.10 -11.18 -8.95
N ARG A 148 4.57 -11.09 -7.70
CA ARG A 148 4.41 -12.18 -6.72
C ARG A 148 2.94 -12.45 -6.41
N MET A 149 2.14 -11.42 -6.15
CA MET A 149 0.71 -11.59 -5.85
C MET A 149 -0.08 -12.17 -7.02
N LYS A 150 0.29 -11.87 -8.27
CA LYS A 150 -0.28 -12.50 -9.47
C LYS A 150 -0.06 -14.01 -9.48
N ARG A 151 1.13 -14.47 -9.09
CA ARG A 151 1.48 -15.90 -9.05
C ARG A 151 0.90 -16.63 -7.84
N GLU A 152 0.83 -15.98 -6.69
CA GLU A 152 0.66 -16.66 -5.40
C GLU A 152 -0.71 -16.41 -4.73
N ASN A 153 -1.38 -15.28 -5.01
CA ASN A 153 -2.49 -14.80 -4.19
C ASN A 153 -3.74 -14.39 -4.98
N GLY A 154 -3.85 -14.81 -6.25
CA GLY A 154 -5.04 -14.57 -7.06
C GLY A 154 -5.23 -13.11 -7.50
N PHE A 155 -4.16 -12.30 -7.51
CA PHE A 155 -4.25 -10.90 -7.95
C PHE A 155 -4.77 -10.74 -9.38
N SER A 156 -4.40 -11.66 -10.30
CA SER A 156 -4.88 -11.62 -11.69
C SER A 156 -6.35 -12.05 -11.84
N ARG A 157 -6.97 -12.58 -10.80
CA ARG A 157 -8.37 -13.03 -10.79
C ARG A 157 -8.98 -12.77 -9.41
N PRO A 158 -9.13 -11.50 -9.01
CA PRO A 158 -9.69 -11.17 -7.70
C PRO A 158 -11.11 -11.69 -7.58
N ARG A 159 -11.58 -11.83 -6.34
CA ARG A 159 -12.95 -12.27 -6.06
C ARG A 159 -13.95 -11.18 -6.49
N PRO A 160 -14.97 -11.49 -7.31
CA PRO A 160 -16.07 -10.55 -7.56
C PRO A 160 -16.76 -10.20 -6.24
N PHE A 161 -17.13 -8.93 -6.01
CA PHE A 161 -17.77 -8.51 -4.76
C PHE A 161 -19.03 -9.32 -4.43
N ALA A 162 -19.87 -9.60 -5.44
CA ALA A 162 -21.08 -10.41 -5.31
C ALA A 162 -20.82 -11.85 -4.82
N SER A 163 -19.59 -12.36 -4.95
CA SER A 163 -19.21 -13.71 -4.52
C SER A 163 -18.80 -13.81 -3.04
N ILE A 164 -18.73 -12.67 -2.32
CA ILE A 164 -18.26 -12.61 -0.94
C ILE A 164 -19.47 -12.45 -0.01
N GLY A 165 -19.93 -13.55 0.59
CA GLY A 165 -21.07 -13.54 1.52
C GLY A 165 -20.72 -13.00 2.91
N ASP A 166 -21.73 -12.62 3.70
CA ASP A 166 -21.55 -12.03 5.04
C ASP A 166 -20.81 -12.95 6.02
N GLU A 167 -21.01 -14.28 5.92
CA GLU A 167 -20.25 -15.25 6.71
C GLU A 167 -18.75 -15.23 6.38
N GLU A 168 -18.40 -15.05 5.11
CA GLU A 168 -17.01 -14.89 4.68
C GLU A 168 -16.45 -13.54 5.16
N LEU A 169 -17.27 -12.48 5.13
CA LEU A 169 -16.91 -11.16 5.66
C LEU A 169 -16.52 -11.20 7.15
N ALA A 170 -17.16 -12.07 7.94
CA ALA A 170 -16.81 -12.27 9.35
C ALA A 170 -15.37 -12.74 9.56
N SER A 171 -14.83 -13.50 8.60
CA SER A 171 -13.46 -14.05 8.65
C SER A 171 -12.36 -13.01 8.38
N PHE A 172 -12.69 -11.88 7.75
CA PHE A 172 -11.74 -10.80 7.53
C PHE A 172 -11.59 -9.94 8.78
N ALA A 173 -10.34 -9.63 9.11
CA ALA A 173 -10.00 -8.75 10.23
C ALA A 173 -10.05 -7.27 9.85
N GLY A 174 -9.99 -6.94 8.56
CA GLY A 174 -10.07 -5.57 8.07
C GLY A 174 -10.13 -5.51 6.54
N VAL A 175 -10.44 -4.33 6.02
CA VAL A 175 -10.50 -4.05 4.59
C VAL A 175 -9.56 -2.89 4.24
N PHE A 176 -8.88 -3.01 3.11
CA PHE A 176 -7.98 -1.98 2.59
C PHE A 176 -8.34 -1.65 1.13
N ILE A 177 -8.45 -0.35 0.81
CA ILE A 177 -8.72 0.17 -0.53
C ILE A 177 -7.62 1.18 -0.90
N PRO A 178 -6.68 0.86 -1.81
CA PRO A 178 -5.73 1.83 -2.35
C PRO A 178 -6.42 2.85 -3.26
N GLY A 179 -5.74 3.95 -3.56
CA GLY A 179 -6.16 4.93 -4.54
C GLY A 179 -5.56 4.70 -5.93
N GLY A 180 -5.15 5.79 -6.59
CA GLY A 180 -5.16 5.91 -8.05
C GLY A 180 -6.54 6.37 -8.53
N HIS A 181 -6.70 6.91 -9.75
CA HIS A 181 -7.98 7.49 -10.16
C HIS A 181 -9.06 6.45 -10.53
N ALA A 182 -8.71 5.17 -10.73
CA ALA A 182 -9.65 4.11 -11.10
C ALA A 182 -10.89 3.92 -10.18
N PRO A 183 -10.82 4.09 -8.83
CA PRO A 183 -11.99 4.07 -7.95
C PRO A 183 -13.15 4.98 -8.39
N LEU A 184 -12.85 6.09 -9.07
CA LEU A 184 -13.84 7.03 -9.59
C LEU A 184 -14.78 6.39 -10.61
N ALA A 185 -14.33 5.33 -11.30
CA ALA A 185 -15.06 4.72 -12.41
C ALA A 185 -16.08 3.67 -11.97
N ASP A 186 -15.79 2.89 -10.91
CA ASP A 186 -16.59 1.69 -10.62
C ASP A 186 -16.75 1.32 -9.13
N LEU A 187 -16.18 2.09 -8.19
CA LEU A 187 -16.30 1.79 -6.76
C LEU A 187 -17.36 2.64 -6.05
N GLY A 188 -17.53 3.91 -6.42
CA GLY A 188 -18.34 4.87 -5.65
C GLY A 188 -19.84 4.61 -5.60
N ASP A 189 -20.41 3.90 -6.58
CA ASP A 189 -21.84 3.59 -6.69
C ASP A 189 -22.15 2.09 -6.67
N ASN A 190 -21.16 1.26 -6.35
CA ASN A 190 -21.28 -0.18 -6.42
C ASN A 190 -22.07 -0.76 -5.22
N PRO A 191 -23.25 -1.37 -5.41
CA PRO A 191 -24.08 -1.83 -4.30
C PRO A 191 -23.47 -3.00 -3.53
N ASP A 192 -22.72 -3.89 -4.18
CA ASP A 192 -22.05 -5.00 -3.51
C ASP A 192 -20.91 -4.51 -2.61
N LEU A 193 -20.13 -3.52 -3.09
CA LEU A 193 -19.13 -2.85 -2.26
C LEU A 193 -19.79 -2.10 -1.10
N GLY A 194 -20.93 -1.45 -1.36
CA GLY A 194 -21.74 -0.81 -0.34
C GLY A 194 -22.10 -1.77 0.79
N ARG A 195 -22.63 -2.96 0.45
CA ARG A 195 -22.93 -4.01 1.43
C ARG A 195 -21.68 -4.42 2.22
N ILE A 196 -20.57 -4.65 1.53
CA ILE A 196 -19.29 -5.03 2.17
C ILE A 196 -18.87 -3.96 3.17
N LEU A 197 -18.78 -2.69 2.77
CA LEU A 197 -18.30 -1.63 3.65
C LEU A 197 -19.25 -1.32 4.80
N ARG A 198 -20.57 -1.47 4.60
CA ARG A 198 -21.54 -1.41 5.70
C ARG A 198 -21.34 -2.52 6.71
N TYR A 199 -20.98 -3.72 6.28
CA TYR A 199 -20.64 -4.83 7.19
C TYR A 199 -19.40 -4.48 8.03
N PHE A 200 -18.31 -4.01 7.39
CA PHE A 200 -17.09 -3.60 8.11
C PHE A 200 -17.38 -2.50 9.14
N HIS A 201 -18.15 -1.48 8.74
CA HIS A 201 -18.57 -0.40 9.63
C HIS A 201 -19.41 -0.91 10.81
N LYS A 202 -20.46 -1.70 10.56
CA LYS A 202 -21.35 -2.25 11.60
C LYS A 202 -20.59 -3.09 12.64
N GLU A 203 -19.63 -3.89 12.19
CA GLU A 203 -18.84 -4.76 13.03
C GLU A 203 -17.61 -4.06 13.64
N ASN A 204 -17.46 -2.73 13.44
CA ASN A 204 -16.30 -1.94 13.86
C ASN A 204 -14.96 -2.54 13.41
N LYS A 205 -14.93 -3.16 12.23
CA LYS A 205 -13.74 -3.78 11.67
C LYS A 205 -12.88 -2.71 10.99
N PRO A 206 -11.55 -2.73 11.23
CA PRO A 206 -10.60 -1.82 10.59
C PRO A 206 -10.82 -1.65 9.08
N THR A 207 -10.96 -0.40 8.64
CA THR A 207 -11.06 0.02 7.25
C THR A 207 -9.94 1.01 6.96
N ALA A 208 -9.12 0.73 5.94
CA ALA A 208 -8.06 1.61 5.47
C ALA A 208 -8.32 2.08 4.04
N VAL A 209 -8.22 3.39 3.80
CA VAL A 209 -8.42 4.03 2.49
C VAL A 209 -7.34 5.08 2.23
N ILE A 210 -6.98 5.35 0.97
CA ILE A 210 -5.95 6.36 0.66
C ILE A 210 -6.18 7.04 -0.69
N CYS A 211 -5.82 8.33 -0.79
CA CYS A 211 -5.89 9.15 -2.00
C CYS A 211 -7.32 9.21 -2.57
N HIS A 212 -7.61 8.52 -3.68
CA HIS A 212 -8.96 8.40 -4.24
C HIS A 212 -9.72 7.18 -3.73
N GLY A 213 -9.06 6.24 -3.04
CA GLY A 213 -9.69 5.09 -2.38
C GLY A 213 -10.87 5.46 -1.46
N PRO A 214 -10.87 6.59 -0.72
CA PRO A 214 -12.04 7.06 0.03
C PRO A 214 -13.31 7.26 -0.79
N TYR A 215 -13.22 7.42 -2.12
CA TYR A 215 -14.39 7.50 -3.00
C TYR A 215 -15.26 6.23 -2.91
N ALA A 216 -14.64 5.07 -2.66
CA ALA A 216 -15.34 3.81 -2.43
C ALA A 216 -16.32 3.85 -1.25
N LEU A 217 -16.13 4.74 -0.27
CA LEU A 217 -17.03 4.87 0.88
C LEU A 217 -18.44 5.33 0.47
N LEU A 218 -18.56 6.05 -0.65
CA LEU A 218 -19.84 6.50 -1.21
C LEU A 218 -20.76 5.31 -1.57
N SER A 219 -20.17 4.15 -1.88
CA SER A 219 -20.92 2.92 -2.20
C SER A 219 -21.89 2.51 -1.11
N THR A 220 -21.63 2.90 0.14
CA THR A 220 -22.50 2.59 1.28
C THR A 220 -23.91 3.15 1.14
N LYS A 221 -24.09 4.22 0.35
CA LYS A 221 -25.40 4.79 0.00
C LYS A 221 -26.22 3.92 -0.96
N PHE A 222 -25.58 3.00 -1.65
CA PHE A 222 -26.22 2.15 -2.66
C PHE A 222 -26.56 0.77 -2.09
N ALA A 223 -26.54 0.63 -0.76
CA ALA A 223 -26.90 -0.58 -0.04
C ALA A 223 -27.64 -0.25 1.26
N GLY A 224 -28.39 -1.22 1.79
CA GLY A 224 -29.10 -1.08 3.06
C GLY A 224 -30.20 -0.02 3.01
N ASP A 225 -30.19 0.89 3.99
CA ASP A 225 -31.15 1.99 4.13
C ASP A 225 -30.89 3.18 3.20
N GLY A 226 -29.78 3.16 2.44
CA GLY A 226 -29.40 4.24 1.54
C GLY A 226 -28.61 5.39 2.19
N ASP A 227 -28.36 5.33 3.50
CA ASP A 227 -27.61 6.37 4.21
C ASP A 227 -26.10 6.25 3.98
N PHE A 228 -25.40 7.39 3.93
CA PHE A 228 -23.94 7.39 3.99
C PHE A 228 -23.46 7.12 5.43
N VAL A 229 -22.94 5.91 5.68
CA VAL A 229 -22.61 5.48 7.06
C VAL A 229 -21.44 6.22 7.70
N TYR A 230 -20.60 6.85 6.88
CA TYR A 230 -19.46 7.64 7.34
C TYR A 230 -19.81 9.13 7.53
N LYS A 231 -21.10 9.48 7.61
CA LYS A 231 -21.52 10.83 7.97
C LYS A 231 -20.96 11.23 9.33
N GLY A 232 -20.34 12.40 9.41
CA GLY A 232 -19.65 12.90 10.60
C GLY A 232 -18.28 12.28 10.87
N TYR A 233 -17.77 11.38 10.00
CA TYR A 233 -16.42 10.87 10.15
C TYR A 233 -15.38 11.89 9.71
N HIS A 234 -14.29 11.99 10.47
CA HIS A 234 -13.10 12.75 10.10
C HIS A 234 -12.25 11.96 9.09
N ILE A 235 -12.21 12.43 7.84
CA ILE A 235 -11.61 11.72 6.72
C ILE A 235 -10.64 12.63 5.99
N THR A 236 -9.49 12.09 5.59
CA THR A 236 -8.65 12.68 4.55
C THR A 236 -8.78 11.89 3.26
N ALA A 237 -8.65 12.60 2.13
CA ALA A 237 -8.56 12.03 0.79
C ALA A 237 -7.63 12.90 -0.05
N TRP A 238 -7.47 12.55 -1.32
CA TRP A 238 -6.88 13.46 -2.30
C TRP A 238 -7.69 14.75 -2.32
N SER A 239 -7.03 15.88 -2.05
CA SER A 239 -7.72 17.14 -1.82
C SER A 239 -8.22 17.77 -3.13
N ASP A 240 -9.24 18.60 -3.03
CA ASP A 240 -9.78 19.38 -4.15
C ASP A 240 -8.71 20.30 -4.77
N VAL A 241 -7.73 20.73 -3.96
CA VAL A 241 -6.58 21.56 -4.39
C VAL A 241 -5.58 20.74 -5.19
N GLU A 242 -5.21 19.56 -4.69
CA GLU A 242 -4.35 18.63 -5.41
C GLU A 242 -5.00 18.16 -6.73
N GLU A 243 -6.32 17.88 -6.70
CA GLU A 243 -7.06 17.54 -7.91
C GLU A 243 -7.10 18.70 -8.89
N LYS A 244 -7.25 19.95 -8.43
CA LYS A 244 -7.25 21.10 -9.33
C LYS A 244 -5.92 21.28 -10.06
N ALA A 245 -4.81 20.96 -9.40
CA ALA A 245 -3.50 20.95 -10.04
C ALA A 245 -3.43 19.86 -11.13
N MET A 246 -3.95 18.65 -10.86
CA MET A 246 -4.02 17.57 -11.84
C MET A 246 -4.94 17.88 -13.02
N GLU A 247 -6.12 18.45 -12.76
CA GLU A 247 -7.04 18.95 -13.80
C GLU A 247 -6.36 19.92 -14.77
N THR A 248 -5.49 20.78 -14.25
CA THR A 248 -4.72 21.74 -15.05
C THR A 248 -3.72 21.02 -15.95
N LEU A 249 -3.03 20.01 -15.44
CA LEU A 249 -2.07 19.20 -16.21
C LEU A 249 -2.76 18.33 -17.27
N LEU A 250 -3.92 17.76 -16.93
CA LEU A 250 -4.71 16.89 -17.80
C LEU A 250 -5.58 17.68 -18.80
N GLY A 251 -5.82 18.96 -18.58
CA GLY A 251 -6.69 19.80 -19.39
C GLY A 251 -8.16 19.36 -19.36
N GLY A 252 -8.66 19.00 -18.19
CA GLY A 252 -10.04 18.54 -17.98
C GLY A 252 -10.43 18.52 -16.51
N GLU A 253 -11.70 18.32 -16.24
CA GLU A 253 -12.29 18.23 -14.90
C GLU A 253 -12.63 16.79 -14.55
N VAL A 254 -12.50 16.44 -13.27
CA VAL A 254 -12.87 15.12 -12.73
C VAL A 254 -13.75 15.28 -11.50
N GLU A 255 -14.46 14.22 -11.14
CA GLU A 255 -15.18 14.19 -9.87
C GLU A 255 -14.19 14.22 -8.70
N LYS A 256 -14.41 15.15 -7.76
CA LYS A 256 -13.46 15.41 -6.67
C LYS A 256 -13.86 14.67 -5.39
N VAL A 257 -13.01 13.75 -4.95
CA VAL A 257 -13.31 12.85 -3.83
C VAL A 257 -13.62 13.61 -2.54
N GLU A 258 -12.81 14.62 -2.19
CA GLU A 258 -13.03 15.44 -1.00
C GLU A 258 -14.38 16.16 -1.03
N SER A 259 -14.68 16.90 -2.10
CA SER A 259 -15.99 17.56 -2.26
C SER A 259 -17.16 16.56 -2.13
N ARG A 260 -17.10 15.41 -2.81
CA ARG A 260 -18.21 14.43 -2.79
C ARG A 260 -18.44 13.86 -1.40
N LEU A 261 -17.38 13.48 -0.68
CA LEU A 261 -17.51 12.97 0.69
C LEU A 261 -18.04 14.05 1.65
N LYS A 262 -17.60 15.30 1.47
CA LYS A 262 -18.09 16.45 2.25
C LYS A 262 -19.59 16.69 2.04
N GLU A 263 -20.07 16.58 0.80
CA GLU A 263 -21.49 16.72 0.46
C GLU A 263 -22.36 15.65 1.15
N GLU A 264 -21.83 14.43 1.33
CA GLU A 264 -22.49 13.36 2.09
C GLU A 264 -22.37 13.52 3.62
N GLY A 265 -21.66 14.56 4.08
CA GLY A 265 -21.54 14.94 5.47
C GLY A 265 -20.32 14.35 6.19
N ALA A 266 -19.30 13.87 5.47
CA ALA A 266 -17.99 13.63 6.08
C ALA A 266 -17.35 14.95 6.52
N VAL A 267 -16.59 14.91 7.61
CA VAL A 267 -15.76 16.03 8.07
C VAL A 267 -14.40 15.88 7.39
N MET A 268 -14.20 16.59 6.29
CA MET A 268 -12.95 16.51 5.54
C MET A 268 -11.84 17.25 6.28
N GLU A 269 -10.76 16.53 6.59
CA GLU A 269 -9.52 17.09 7.11
C GLU A 269 -8.55 17.26 5.96
N THR A 270 -8.51 18.45 5.37
CA THR A 270 -7.55 18.81 4.32
C THR A 270 -6.22 19.21 4.96
N GLY A 271 -5.11 18.66 4.45
CA GLY A 271 -3.77 18.96 4.96
C GLY A 271 -3.36 20.43 4.81
N LEU A 272 -3.68 21.27 5.79
CA LEU A 272 -2.96 22.52 6.10
C LEU A 272 -1.75 22.27 7.04
N SER A 273 -1.53 21.02 7.47
CA SER A 273 -0.39 20.67 8.31
C SER A 273 0.86 20.44 7.45
N GLU A 274 1.96 21.10 7.80
CA GLU A 274 3.28 21.17 7.16
C GLU A 274 3.99 19.82 6.83
N LYS A 275 3.34 18.67 6.99
CA LYS A 275 3.89 17.34 6.70
C LYS A 275 3.33 16.81 5.38
N ALA A 276 4.24 16.53 4.46
CA ALA A 276 3.93 15.81 3.23
C ALA A 276 3.51 14.36 3.58
N GLY A 277 2.34 13.93 3.11
CA GLY A 277 1.71 12.69 3.53
C GLY A 277 1.06 12.83 4.92
N TYR A 278 -0.26 12.75 4.97
CA TYR A 278 -1.03 12.87 6.21
C TYR A 278 -2.10 11.78 6.29
N THR A 279 -2.42 11.38 7.51
CA THR A 279 -3.42 10.35 7.79
C THR A 279 -4.36 10.79 8.89
N THR A 280 -5.63 10.42 8.78
CA THR A 280 -6.60 10.52 9.88
C THR A 280 -6.93 9.14 10.41
N LEU A 281 -7.30 9.07 11.69
CA LEU A 281 -7.86 7.88 12.30
C LEU A 281 -9.10 8.30 13.07
N HIS A 282 -10.26 7.79 12.67
CA HIS A 282 -11.50 8.01 13.38
C HIS A 282 -12.23 6.68 13.53
N ARG A 283 -12.27 6.17 14.77
CA ARG A 283 -12.86 4.87 15.13
C ARG A 283 -12.20 3.73 14.33
N GLU A 284 -12.99 2.98 13.56
CA GLU A 284 -12.55 1.87 12.73
C GLU A 284 -11.97 2.30 11.37
N LEU A 285 -12.03 3.59 11.01
CA LEU A 285 -11.55 4.11 9.73
C LEU A 285 -10.20 4.84 9.88
N VAL A 286 -9.19 4.37 9.15
CA VAL A 286 -7.95 5.11 8.88
C VAL A 286 -7.93 5.55 7.43
N SER A 287 -7.62 6.82 7.18
CA SER A 287 -7.53 7.35 5.81
C SER A 287 -6.21 8.09 5.58
N GLY A 288 -5.71 8.07 4.34
CA GLY A 288 -4.50 8.77 3.91
C GLY A 288 -4.78 9.73 2.76
N GLY A 289 -4.20 10.94 2.80
CA GLY A 289 -4.52 11.97 1.83
C GLY A 289 -3.95 11.74 0.43
N ASN A 290 -2.73 11.18 0.33
CA ASN A 290 -2.01 11.07 -0.94
C ASN A 290 -0.94 9.96 -0.88
N PRO A 291 -0.23 9.65 -1.98
CA PRO A 291 0.72 8.53 -2.01
C PRO A 291 1.80 8.57 -0.93
N MET A 292 2.19 9.76 -0.47
CA MET A 292 3.20 9.91 0.58
C MET A 292 2.76 9.37 1.95
N ALA A 293 1.44 9.26 2.17
CA ALA A 293 0.88 8.68 3.38
C ALA A 293 0.91 7.14 3.41
N ALA A 294 1.21 6.47 2.30
CA ALA A 294 1.04 5.02 2.17
C ALA A 294 1.83 4.18 3.20
N ASN A 295 3.04 4.61 3.56
CA ASN A 295 3.81 3.92 4.59
C ASN A 295 3.16 4.06 5.99
N GLU A 296 2.79 5.28 6.38
CA GLU A 296 2.14 5.54 7.67
C GLU A 296 0.77 4.87 7.75
N LEU A 297 -0.02 4.93 6.68
CA LEU A 297 -1.32 4.27 6.57
C LEU A 297 -1.19 2.76 6.87
N GLY A 298 -0.23 2.09 6.23
CA GLY A 298 0.00 0.67 6.44
C GLY A 298 0.41 0.32 7.87
N GLU A 299 1.20 1.17 8.53
CA GLU A 299 1.58 0.99 9.93
C GLU A 299 0.39 1.14 10.89
N ARG A 300 -0.43 2.18 10.67
CA ARG A 300 -1.65 2.42 11.45
C ARG A 300 -2.65 1.29 11.25
N PHE A 301 -2.89 0.88 10.01
CA PHE A 301 -3.80 -0.20 9.69
C PHE A 301 -3.35 -1.53 10.32
N LEU A 302 -2.06 -1.88 10.22
CA LEU A 302 -1.52 -3.08 10.85
C LEU A 302 -1.70 -3.06 12.39
N LYS A 303 -1.52 -1.90 13.02
CA LYS A 303 -1.78 -1.73 14.45
C LYS A 303 -3.26 -1.93 14.78
N MET A 304 -4.18 -1.44 13.95
CA MET A 304 -5.62 -1.66 14.13
C MET A 304 -6.00 -3.14 13.99
N LEU A 305 -5.36 -3.84 13.05
CA LEU A 305 -5.49 -5.29 12.90
C LEU A 305 -4.94 -6.07 14.11
N SER A 306 -4.21 -5.45 15.03
CA SER A 306 -3.57 -6.16 16.16
C SER A 306 -4.41 -6.24 17.43
N VAL A 307 -5.53 -5.51 17.46
CA VAL A 307 -6.45 -5.47 18.60
C VAL A 307 -7.48 -6.59 18.52
#